data_AF-A0A6P1NY10-F1
#
_entry.id   AF-A0A6P1NY10-F1
#
_cell.length_a   1.000
_cell.length_b   1.000
_cell.length_c   1.000
_cell.angle_alpha   90.00
_cell.angle_beta   90.00
_cell.angle_gamma   90.00
#
_symmetry.space_group_name_H-M   'P 1'
#
loop_
_entity.id
_entity.type
_entity.pdbx_description
1 polymer ?
#
loop_
_entity_poly.entity_id
_entity_poly.type
_entity_poly.pdbx_seq_one_letter_code
_entity_poly.pdbx_strand_id
1 'polypeptide(L)' 'MPTSCLWNSGSKQHLEPLARNPNAEGATHVQNPKDGIENQLNAAVCQHRVTLTAAQQAIATDWTTAKAKLGL' A
#
# COMPACT_ATOMS: atom_id res chain seq x y z
N MET A 1 -10.30 -13.46 -2.71
CA MET A 1 -9.90 -12.66 -1.52
C MET A 1 -11.18 -12.09 -0.92
N PRO A 2 -11.50 -12.31 0.37
CA PRO A 2 -12.83 -12.01 0.90
C PRO A 2 -13.06 -10.50 1.02
N THR A 3 -14.29 -10.11 0.71
CA THR A 3 -14.75 -8.76 0.35
C THR A 3 -14.95 -7.79 1.54
N SER A 4 -14.33 -7.99 2.70
CA SER A 4 -14.54 -7.11 3.86
C SER A 4 -13.30 -6.88 4.73
N CYS A 5 -12.14 -6.85 4.10
CA CYS A 5 -10.97 -6.26 4.74
C CYS A 5 -11.02 -4.73 4.54
N LEU A 6 -11.03 -3.96 5.64
CA LEU A 6 -11.00 -2.49 5.63
C LEU A 6 -9.62 -1.94 5.20
N TRP A 7 -8.99 -2.52 4.18
CA TRP A 7 -7.76 -1.99 3.63
C TRP A 7 -8.07 -0.83 2.71
N ASN A 8 -7.81 0.39 3.18
CA ASN A 8 -7.67 1.54 2.32
C ASN A 8 -6.17 1.78 2.13
N SER A 9 -5.63 1.46 0.95
CA SER A 9 -4.18 1.39 0.70
C SER A 9 -3.42 2.67 1.06
N GLY A 10 -4.08 3.81 1.31
CA GLY A 10 -3.42 5.07 1.71
C GLY A 10 -2.35 5.57 0.74
N SER A 11 -2.26 4.93 -0.43
CA SER A 11 -1.08 4.91 -1.31
C SER A 11 -1.42 5.31 -2.74
N LYS A 12 -2.68 5.63 -3.03
CA LYS A 12 -3.07 6.18 -4.34
C LYS A 12 -2.76 7.67 -4.47
N GLN A 13 -2.25 8.32 -3.42
CA GLN A 13 -1.97 9.75 -3.45
C GLN A 13 -0.64 10.03 -2.75
N HIS A 14 0.24 10.68 -3.51
CA HIS A 14 1.35 11.51 -3.04
C HIS A 14 2.73 10.83 -2.89
N LEU A 15 3.49 10.76 -3.99
CA LEU A 15 4.93 11.07 -4.07
C LEU A 15 5.34 11.45 -5.52
N GLU A 16 5.40 12.75 -5.82
CA GLU A 16 6.32 13.45 -6.77
C GLU A 16 6.24 13.17 -8.32
N PRO A 17 6.75 14.07 -9.21
CA PRO A 17 5.97 14.60 -10.34
C PRO A 17 6.21 13.88 -11.68
N LEU A 18 5.43 12.85 -11.96
CA LEU A 18 5.09 12.47 -13.35
C LEU A 18 3.59 12.23 -13.58
N ALA A 19 2.74 12.44 -12.57
CA ALA A 19 1.33 12.13 -12.67
C ALA A 19 0.50 13.37 -13.07
N ARG A 20 0.45 13.69 -14.36
CA ARG A 20 -0.74 14.37 -14.89
C ARG A 20 -1.84 13.32 -14.98
N ASN A 21 -2.57 13.17 -13.87
CA ASN A 21 -3.81 12.39 -13.70
C ASN A 21 -3.69 10.84 -13.72
N PRO A 22 -3.82 10.16 -12.56
CA PRO A 22 -3.92 8.69 -12.49
C PRO A 22 -5.23 8.11 -13.06
N ASN A 23 -6.14 8.94 -13.55
CA ASN A 23 -7.35 8.55 -14.29
C ASN A 23 -7.23 8.80 -15.81
N ALA A 24 -6.02 8.97 -16.34
CA ALA A 24 -5.81 9.02 -17.77
C ALA A 24 -6.10 7.64 -18.39
N GLU A 25 -7.08 7.57 -19.28
CA GLU A 25 -7.33 6.40 -20.12
C GLU A 25 -6.02 6.00 -20.83
N GLY A 26 -5.57 4.76 -20.61
CA GLY A 26 -4.31 4.25 -21.18
C GLY A 26 -3.09 4.24 -20.25
N ALA A 27 -3.22 4.61 -18.96
CA ALA A 27 -2.15 4.41 -18.00
C ALA A 27 -1.90 2.90 -17.75
N THR A 28 -0.84 2.35 -18.35
CA THR A 28 -0.36 1.01 -18.03
C THR A 28 0.20 1.03 -16.62
N HIS A 29 -0.40 0.26 -15.72
CA HIS A 29 0.11 0.07 -14.37
C HIS A 29 1.47 -0.64 -14.43
N VAL A 30 2.55 0.15 -14.42
CA VAL A 30 3.91 -0.37 -14.25
C VAL A 30 3.99 -0.90 -12.82
N GLN A 31 4.36 -2.17 -12.66
CA GLN A 31 4.60 -2.74 -11.34
C GLN A 31 5.78 -2.01 -10.70
N ASN A 32 5.49 -1.21 -9.69
CA ASN A 32 6.49 -0.53 -8.89
C ASN A 32 6.85 -1.43 -7.71
N PRO A 33 8.10 -1.39 -7.20
CA PRO A 33 8.50 -2.19 -6.04
C PRO A 33 7.62 -2.01 -4.80
N LYS A 34 6.96 -0.85 -4.66
CA LYS A 34 6.01 -0.55 -3.60
C LYS A 34 4.75 -1.42 -3.63
N ASP A 35 4.30 -1.86 -4.80
CA ASP A 35 3.11 -2.70 -4.96
C ASP A 35 3.25 -4.04 -4.23
N GLY A 36 4.47 -4.60 -4.25
CA GLY A 36 4.78 -5.83 -3.50
C GLY A 36 4.63 -5.66 -1.99
N ILE A 37 5.04 -4.51 -1.47
CA ILE A 37 4.89 -4.18 -0.05
C ILE A 37 3.42 -3.94 0.30
N GLU A 38 2.68 -3.19 -0.52
CA GLU A 38 1.25 -2.94 -0.32
C GLU A 38 0.42 -4.23 -0.27
N ASN A 39 0.72 -5.19 -1.16
CA ASN A 39 0.05 -6.49 -1.17
C ASN A 39 0.32 -7.32 0.09
N GLN A 40 1.56 -7.28 0.60
CA GLN A 40 1.92 -8.00 1.83
C GLN A 40 1.29 -7.38 3.07
N LEU A 41 1.26 -6.03 3.15
CA LEU A 41 0.60 -5.33 4.25
C LEU A 41 -0.93 -5.51 4.19
N ASN A 42 -1.53 -5.48 3.01
CA ASN A 42 -2.94 -5.82 2.82
C ASN A 42 -3.25 -7.21 3.38
N ALA A 43 -2.48 -8.23 2.97
CA ALA A 43 -2.66 -9.59 3.46
C ALA A 43 -2.52 -9.68 4.99
N ALA A 44 -1.53 -8.99 5.58
CA ALA A 44 -1.32 -8.97 7.03
C ALA A 44 -2.48 -8.30 7.78
N VAL A 45 -3.04 -7.21 7.25
CA VAL A 45 -4.24 -6.55 7.81
C VAL A 45 -5.46 -7.46 7.71
N CYS A 46 -5.68 -8.11 6.56
CA CYS A 46 -6.83 -8.99 6.35
C CYS A 46 -6.74 -10.29 7.14
N GLN A 47 -5.53 -10.70 7.53
CA GLN A 47 -5.28 -11.80 8.46
C GLN A 47 -5.30 -11.36 9.93
N HIS A 48 -5.59 -10.09 10.20
CA HIS A 48 -5.58 -9.48 11.55
C HIS A 48 -4.22 -9.61 12.28
N ARG A 49 -3.11 -9.78 11.54
CA ARG A 49 -1.74 -9.83 12.10
C ARG A 49 -1.24 -8.45 12.50
N VAL A 50 -1.71 -7.41 11.81
CA VAL A 50 -1.43 -6.00 12.09
C VAL A 50 -2.71 -5.19 11.93
N THR A 51 -2.80 -4.04 12.60
CA THR A 51 -3.94 -3.13 12.43
C THR A 51 -3.80 -2.31 11.15
N LEU A 52 -4.93 -1.87 10.58
CA LEU A 52 -4.94 -0.97 9.42
C LEU A 52 -4.11 0.29 9.69
N THR A 53 -4.31 0.93 10.83
CA THR A 53 -3.62 2.16 11.21
C THR A 53 -2.12 1.94 11.31
N ALA A 54 -1.65 0.85 11.90
CA ALA A 54 -0.21 0.56 11.99
C ALA A 54 0.42 0.37 10.60
N ALA A 55 -0.26 -0.36 9.71
CA ALA A 55 0.20 -0.54 8.33
C ALA A 55 0.23 0.78 7.54
N GLN A 56 -0.81 1.62 7.68
CA GLN A 56 -0.87 2.94 7.05
C GLN A 56 0.24 3.88 7.54
N GLN A 57 0.50 3.90 8.85
CA GLN A 57 1.59 4.70 9.42
C GLN A 57 2.97 4.21 8.96
N ALA A 58 3.19 2.89 8.94
CA ALA A 58 4.45 2.31 8.51
C ALA A 58 4.78 2.65 7.05
N ILE A 59 3.80 2.49 6.14
CA ILE A 59 4.00 2.74 4.70
C ILE A 59 4.13 4.24 4.38
N ALA A 60 3.43 5.11 5.12
CA ALA A 60 3.54 6.56 4.97
C ALA A 60 4.87 7.11 5.50
N THR A 61 5.43 6.48 6.54
CA THR A 61 6.73 6.89 7.11
C THR A 61 7.88 6.51 6.19
N ASP A 62 7.98 5.23 5.82
CA ASP A 62 9.00 4.70 4.93
C ASP A 62 8.55 3.31 4.47
N TRP A 63 8.04 3.24 3.24
CA TRP A 63 7.51 2.00 2.67
C TRP A 63 8.59 0.92 2.49
N THR A 64 9.88 1.28 2.41
CA THR A 64 10.96 0.28 2.24
C THR A 64 11.26 -0.47 3.53
N THR A 65 11.00 0.14 4.69
CA THR A 65 11.20 -0.46 6.02
C THR A 65 9.90 -0.88 6.71
N ALA A 66 8.74 -0.66 6.09
CA ALA A 66 7.43 -0.88 6.69
C ALA A 66 7.23 -2.29 7.24
N LYS A 67 7.68 -3.33 6.51
CA LYS A 67 7.59 -4.72 6.97
C LYS A 67 8.41 -5.00 8.21
N ALA A 68 9.66 -4.56 8.21
CA ALA A 68 10.57 -4.75 9.34
C ALA A 68 10.02 -4.06 10.60
N LYS A 69 9.47 -2.85 10.46
CA LYS A 69 8.80 -2.13 11.56
C LYS A 69 7.58 -2.86 12.13
N LEU A 70 6.91 -3.68 11.32
CA LEU A 70 5.72 -4.44 11.69
C LEU A 70 6.00 -5.91 12.07
N GLY A 71 7.25 -6.37 11.95
CA GLY A 71 7.63 -7.76 12.19
C GLY A 71 7.07 -8.77 11.17
N LEU A 72 6.97 -8.37 9.89
CA LEU A 72 6.41 -9.15 8.79
C LEU A 72 7.43 -9.71 7.80
#